data_AF-A0A9W9CV93-F1
#
_entry.id   AF-A0A9W9CV93-F1
#
_cell.length_a   1.000
_cell.length_b   1.000
_cell.length_c   1.000
_cell.angle_alpha   90.00
_cell.angle_beta   90.00
_cell.angle_gamma   90.00
#
_symmetry.space_group_name_H-M   'P 1'
#
loop_
_entity.id
_entity.type
_entity.pdbx_description
1 polymer ?
#
loop_
_entity_poly.entity_id
_entity_poly.type
_entity_poly.pdbx_seq_one_letter_code
_entity_poly.pdbx_strand_id
1 'polypeptide(L)'
;MAASAIAMASAFHTVDPRAHALAAHRSMVIHGSLPTLDQYDTQLGRKIPPTPPHLTSRSLYVPSHNDKITHLPVYEFTDEFKAAIKDEPIGSSRFKTCFGLMKKPCGDGTGSSSVMYLLDFEPLEVRRSLSGPEVRNRRKSSVGSLVTKATVQRRMLYGAGVEVGLTIPPLPLPGTTLEDGTVACIISPASMTMTIPVVTSFPVTPTISKFGSSRNPWFTFTVPSLLDEERTLQWQIHPTELGMLRYTLIEIPQVTPVNVKASGNAEEPEVSFSAADPENEHLIRAIYHNVGLGFSLSQPFSEGALLIQNDFDPELEALILASLLGVLWRARNEESKVRKGSKSDSSGKPARKGSVDEGEATGPGKKKLFRKILGKK
;
A
#
# COMPACT_ATOMS: atom_id res chain seq x y z
N MET A 1 30.27 13.03 -49.58
CA MET A 1 29.53 14.12 -48.91
C MET A 1 28.90 13.55 -47.67
N ALA A 2 29.21 14.17 -46.54
CA ALA A 2 28.87 13.75 -45.19
C ALA A 2 27.48 14.24 -44.76
N ALA A 3 27.11 13.83 -43.53
CA ALA A 3 26.04 14.31 -42.65
C ALA A 3 24.73 13.51 -42.69
N SER A 4 24.08 13.19 -41.56
CA SER A 4 24.47 13.19 -40.15
C SER A 4 23.37 12.42 -39.40
N ALA A 5 23.79 11.64 -38.39
CA ALA A 5 22.93 10.94 -37.46
C ALA A 5 22.34 11.89 -36.40
N ILE A 6 21.12 11.61 -35.94
CA ILE A 6 20.66 11.90 -34.57
C ILE A 6 19.73 10.75 -34.15
N ALA A 7 20.26 9.79 -33.39
CA ALA A 7 19.47 8.85 -32.61
C ALA A 7 19.59 9.25 -31.14
N MET A 8 18.49 9.72 -30.54
CA MET A 8 18.41 10.01 -29.12
C MET A 8 18.04 8.74 -28.37
N ALA A 9 19.05 8.06 -27.81
CA ALA A 9 18.84 7.05 -26.79
C ALA A 9 18.68 7.75 -25.43
N SER A 10 17.46 7.78 -24.90
CA SER A 10 17.25 8.15 -23.49
C SER A 10 17.56 6.94 -22.61
N ALA A 11 18.77 6.91 -22.05
CA ALA A 11 19.11 6.01 -20.96
C ALA A 11 18.33 6.46 -19.71
N PHE A 12 17.24 5.76 -19.38
CA PHE A 12 16.63 5.86 -18.06
C PHE A 12 17.50 5.07 -17.09
N HIS A 13 18.34 5.76 -16.32
CA HIS A 13 18.96 5.20 -15.13
C HIS A 13 17.85 4.90 -14.11
N THR A 14 17.50 3.62 -13.97
CA THR A 14 16.82 3.10 -12.79
C THR A 14 17.77 3.24 -11.61
N VAL A 15 17.55 4.26 -10.78
CA VAL A 15 18.22 4.39 -9.48
C VAL A 15 17.72 3.23 -8.61
N ASP A 16 18.62 2.33 -8.24
CA ASP A 16 18.33 1.23 -7.32
C ASP A 16 18.02 1.80 -5.91
N PRO A 17 16.79 1.65 -5.39
CA PRO A 17 16.44 2.12 -4.06
C PRO A 17 17.14 1.35 -2.92
N ARG A 18 17.86 0.25 -3.20
CA ARG A 18 18.66 -0.49 -2.19
C ARG A 18 19.88 0.27 -1.69
N ALA A 19 20.39 1.26 -2.44
CA ALA A 19 21.63 1.97 -2.07
C ALA A 19 21.49 2.86 -0.82
N HIS A 20 20.26 3.25 -0.43
CA HIS A 20 20.05 4.12 0.74
C HIS A 20 19.89 3.36 2.07
N ALA A 21 19.77 2.03 2.07
CA ALA A 21 19.49 1.26 3.29
C ALA A 21 20.75 0.85 4.08
N LEU A 22 21.96 0.95 3.51
CA LEU A 22 23.18 0.38 4.10
C LEU A 22 24.10 1.39 4.81
N ALA A 23 23.77 2.68 4.83
CA ALA A 23 24.67 3.71 5.38
C ALA A 23 24.46 4.05 6.87
N ALA A 24 23.44 3.52 7.54
CA ALA A 24 23.06 3.95 8.90
C ALA A 24 23.56 3.06 10.06
N HIS A 25 24.41 2.06 9.82
CA HIS A 25 24.93 1.16 10.88
C HIS A 25 26.46 1.19 11.00
N ARG A 26 27.03 2.38 11.25
CA ARG A 26 28.39 2.46 11.80
C ARG A 26 28.45 3.37 13.01
N SER A 27 28.90 2.77 14.11
CA SER A 27 29.35 3.35 15.38
C SER A 27 28.29 3.55 16.48
N MET A 28 28.00 2.45 17.18
CA MET A 28 27.79 2.47 18.62
C MET A 28 28.37 1.16 19.20
N VAL A 29 29.58 1.24 19.73
CA VAL A 29 30.14 0.21 20.60
C VAL A 29 29.49 0.40 21.96
N ILE A 30 28.47 -0.40 22.27
CA ILE A 30 27.89 -0.51 23.61
C ILE A 30 28.08 -1.97 24.04
N HIS A 31 28.81 -2.16 25.14
CA HIS A 31 28.98 -3.45 25.82
C HIS A 31 27.70 -3.91 26.51
N GLY A 32 26.68 -4.22 25.73
CA GLY A 32 25.47 -4.94 26.16
C GLY A 32 25.13 -5.95 25.07
N SER A 33 24.84 -7.19 25.45
CA SER A 33 24.34 -8.21 24.52
C SER A 33 23.22 -7.61 23.67
N LEU A 34 23.38 -7.57 22.34
CA LEU A 34 22.31 -7.11 21.47
C LEU A 34 21.06 -7.92 21.80
N PRO A 35 19.91 -7.26 22.06
CA PRO A 35 18.67 -7.98 22.27
C PRO A 35 18.41 -8.88 21.06
N THR A 36 18.04 -10.13 21.31
CA THR A 36 17.62 -11.03 20.22
C THR A 36 16.45 -10.39 19.48
N LEU A 37 16.32 -10.63 18.19
CA LEU A 37 15.30 -9.93 17.37
C LEU A 37 13.86 -10.11 17.93
N ASP A 38 13.61 -11.22 18.64
CA ASP A 38 12.34 -11.53 19.32
C ASP A 38 12.07 -10.62 20.52
N GLN A 39 13.13 -10.13 21.17
CA GLN A 39 13.04 -9.13 22.23
C GLN A 39 12.61 -7.78 21.66
N TYR A 40 12.86 -7.47 20.39
CA TYR A 40 12.44 -6.21 19.79
C TYR A 40 10.92 -6.14 19.60
N ASP A 41 10.32 -7.20 19.07
CA ASP A 41 8.85 -7.28 18.91
C ASP A 41 8.16 -7.31 20.29
N THR A 42 8.74 -8.01 21.27
CA THR A 42 8.28 -8.02 22.67
C THR A 42 8.42 -6.66 23.35
N GLN A 43 9.52 -5.92 23.10
CA GLN A 43 9.73 -4.55 23.61
C GLN A 43 8.73 -3.55 23.01
N LEU A 44 8.25 -3.81 21.78
CA LEU A 44 7.15 -3.08 21.17
C LEU A 44 5.77 -3.53 21.67
N GLY A 45 5.72 -4.49 22.61
CA GLY A 45 4.48 -5.04 23.16
C GLY A 45 3.68 -5.89 22.16
N ARG A 46 4.27 -6.27 21.03
CA ARG A 46 3.57 -7.00 19.96
C ARG A 46 3.72 -8.50 20.18
N LYS A 47 2.58 -9.19 20.24
CA LYS A 47 2.51 -10.66 20.21
C LYS A 47 1.96 -11.08 18.86
N ILE A 48 2.87 -11.30 17.91
CA ILE A 48 2.48 -11.70 16.55
C ILE A 48 2.15 -13.20 16.57
N PRO A 49 0.94 -13.62 16.16
CA PRO A 49 0.58 -15.03 16.15
C PRO A 49 1.35 -15.78 15.07
N PRO A 50 1.52 -17.11 15.23
CA PRO A 50 2.13 -17.94 14.19
C PRO A 50 1.36 -17.85 12.87
N THR A 51 2.03 -18.18 11.77
CA THR A 51 1.37 -18.24 10.46
C THR A 51 0.37 -19.40 10.45
N PRO A 52 -0.90 -19.18 10.03
CA PRO A 52 -1.88 -20.25 9.98
C PRO A 52 -1.40 -21.42 9.11
N PRO A 53 -1.46 -22.68 9.59
CA PRO A 53 -0.80 -23.81 8.94
C PRO A 53 -1.37 -24.10 7.55
N HIS A 54 -2.65 -23.82 7.31
CA HIS A 54 -3.31 -24.00 6.00
C HIS A 54 -2.80 -23.05 4.91
N LEU A 55 -2.16 -21.93 5.28
CA LEU A 55 -1.61 -20.94 4.33
C LEU A 55 -0.16 -21.20 3.96
N THR A 56 0.50 -22.16 4.59
CA THR A 56 1.92 -22.46 4.31
C THR A 56 2.12 -23.20 2.99
N SER A 57 1.04 -23.64 2.37
CA SER A 57 1.08 -24.57 1.26
C SER A 57 1.35 -23.90 -0.10
N ARG A 58 1.03 -22.60 -0.24
CA ARG A 58 1.30 -21.80 -1.44
C ARG A 58 1.71 -20.37 -1.13
N SER A 59 2.74 -19.91 -1.83
CA SER A 59 3.20 -18.53 -1.77
C SER A 59 3.40 -17.95 -3.17
N LEU A 60 2.79 -16.80 -3.42
CA LEU A 60 2.92 -16.00 -4.64
C LEU A 60 3.74 -14.74 -4.37
N TYR A 61 4.77 -14.49 -5.18
CA TYR A 61 5.56 -13.28 -5.11
C TYR A 61 4.96 -12.26 -6.06
N VAL A 62 4.62 -11.10 -5.51
CA VAL A 62 4.15 -9.93 -6.25
C VAL A 62 5.32 -8.97 -6.39
N PRO A 63 5.90 -8.81 -7.59
CA PRO A 63 7.03 -7.90 -7.79
C PRO A 63 6.70 -6.45 -7.50
N SER A 64 7.76 -5.66 -7.39
CA SER A 64 7.66 -4.21 -7.23
C SER A 64 6.85 -3.59 -8.37
N HIS A 65 5.77 -2.91 -8.01
CA HIS A 65 4.89 -2.26 -8.96
C HIS A 65 4.34 -0.94 -8.42
N ASN A 66 4.01 -0.04 -9.34
CA ASN A 66 3.43 1.27 -9.06
C ASN A 66 2.35 1.60 -10.11
N ASP A 67 1.90 2.85 -10.12
CA ASP A 67 0.86 3.33 -11.03
C ASP A 67 1.24 3.33 -12.52
N LYS A 68 2.53 3.18 -12.83
CA LYS A 68 3.11 3.22 -14.18
C LYS A 68 3.32 1.84 -14.80
N ILE A 69 3.12 0.77 -14.04
CA ILE A 69 3.30 -0.58 -14.58
C ILE A 69 2.23 -0.89 -15.63
N THR A 70 2.64 -1.54 -16.71
CA THR A 70 1.75 -2.04 -17.76
C THR A 70 1.66 -3.55 -17.76
N HIS A 71 2.74 -4.24 -17.39
CA HIS A 71 2.80 -5.70 -17.31
C HIS A 71 3.44 -6.11 -15.98
N LEU A 72 2.76 -6.96 -15.21
CA LEU A 72 3.22 -7.44 -13.91
C LEU A 72 3.11 -8.97 -13.86
N PRO A 73 4.24 -9.70 -14.01
CA PRO A 73 4.24 -11.15 -13.78
C PRO A 73 4.22 -11.45 -12.28
N VAL A 74 3.35 -12.36 -11.84
CA VAL A 74 3.31 -12.88 -10.46
C VAL A 74 3.82 -14.31 -10.47
N TYR A 75 4.71 -14.61 -9.54
CA TYR A 75 5.47 -15.86 -9.51
C TYR A 75 5.00 -16.76 -8.39
N GLU A 76 4.96 -18.06 -8.62
CA GLU A 76 4.92 -19.03 -7.53
C GLU A 76 6.35 -19.33 -7.07
N PHE A 77 6.58 -19.22 -5.76
CA PHE A 77 7.91 -19.30 -5.15
C PHE A 77 7.85 -19.97 -3.76
N THR A 78 6.92 -20.92 -3.61
CA THR A 78 6.61 -21.58 -2.34
C THR A 78 7.83 -22.22 -1.70
N ASP A 79 8.67 -22.91 -2.46
CA ASP A 79 9.82 -23.62 -1.94
C ASP A 79 10.90 -22.66 -1.45
N GLU A 80 11.18 -21.61 -2.22
CA GLU A 80 12.13 -20.55 -1.85
C GLU A 80 11.65 -19.79 -0.62
N PHE A 81 10.34 -19.50 -0.55
CA PHE A 81 9.71 -18.86 0.60
C PHE A 81 9.85 -19.72 1.85
N LYS A 82 9.51 -21.01 1.79
CA LYS A 82 9.63 -21.93 2.93
C LYS A 82 11.08 -22.07 3.39
N ALA A 83 12.02 -22.21 2.47
CA ALA A 83 13.43 -22.35 2.80
C ALA A 83 13.99 -21.11 3.52
N ALA A 84 13.55 -19.91 3.11
CA ALA A 84 14.02 -18.65 3.67
C ALA A 84 13.32 -18.26 4.97
N ILE A 85 12.01 -18.43 5.04
CA ILE A 85 11.17 -17.95 6.16
C ILE A 85 11.07 -18.99 7.27
N LYS A 86 11.05 -20.29 6.93
CA LYS A 86 10.81 -21.39 7.88
C LYS A 86 9.50 -21.15 8.65
N ASP A 87 9.54 -21.17 9.97
CA ASP A 87 8.38 -21.02 10.86
C ASP A 87 8.25 -19.61 11.44
N GLU A 88 8.96 -18.62 10.89
CA GLU A 88 8.94 -17.25 11.41
C GLU A 88 7.56 -16.60 11.22
N PRO A 89 6.92 -16.06 12.28
CA PRO A 89 5.60 -15.44 12.20
C PRO A 89 5.55 -14.27 11.22
N ILE A 90 4.54 -14.25 10.32
CA ILE A 90 4.40 -13.16 9.34
C ILE A 90 4.15 -11.83 10.04
N GLY A 91 5.00 -10.85 9.75
CA GLY A 91 4.98 -9.51 10.36
C GLY A 91 6.08 -9.31 11.41
N SER A 92 6.68 -10.40 11.91
CA SER A 92 7.79 -10.34 12.86
C SER A 92 9.01 -9.68 12.26
N SER A 93 9.86 -9.14 13.12
CA SER A 93 11.13 -8.56 12.71
C SER A 93 12.01 -9.57 11.97
N ARG A 94 11.98 -10.86 12.38
CA ARG A 94 12.76 -11.93 11.74
C ARG A 94 12.21 -12.25 10.37
N PHE A 95 10.88 -12.40 10.27
CA PHE A 95 10.20 -12.57 9.00
C PHE A 95 10.59 -11.48 7.99
N LYS A 96 10.53 -10.20 8.40
CA LYS A 96 10.89 -9.07 7.52
C LYS A 96 12.35 -9.13 7.07
N THR A 97 13.26 -9.46 7.98
CA THR A 97 14.69 -9.59 7.66
C THR A 97 14.93 -10.76 6.70
N CYS A 98 14.42 -11.96 7.00
CA CYS A 98 14.57 -13.14 6.14
C CYS A 98 13.95 -12.89 4.76
N PHE A 99 12.74 -12.34 4.72
CA PHE A 99 12.06 -12.05 3.46
C PHE A 99 12.79 -10.98 2.65
N GLY A 100 13.31 -9.93 3.29
CA GLY A 100 14.07 -8.86 2.62
C GLY A 100 15.43 -9.31 2.07
N LEU A 101 16.07 -10.30 2.69
CA LEU A 101 17.36 -10.84 2.27
C LEU A 101 17.25 -11.99 1.24
N MET A 102 16.10 -12.64 1.16
CA MET A 102 15.85 -13.73 0.21
C MET A 102 15.97 -13.24 -1.24
N LYS A 103 16.61 -14.05 -2.10
CA LYS A 103 16.63 -13.82 -3.56
C LYS A 103 15.19 -13.83 -4.08
N LYS A 104 14.75 -12.72 -4.68
CA LYS A 104 13.41 -12.62 -5.25
C LYS A 104 13.36 -13.24 -6.65
N PRO A 105 12.26 -13.89 -7.03
CA PRO A 105 12.03 -14.30 -8.41
C PRO A 105 12.21 -13.11 -9.36
N CYS A 106 12.95 -13.32 -10.44
CA CYS A 106 13.13 -12.36 -11.52
C CYS A 106 12.85 -13.06 -12.85
N GLY A 107 12.18 -12.35 -13.77
CA GLY A 107 11.75 -12.89 -15.07
C GLY A 107 12.89 -13.16 -16.04
N ASP A 108 14.14 -13.23 -15.58
CA ASP A 108 15.32 -13.52 -16.39
C ASP A 108 15.52 -15.02 -16.66
N GLY A 109 14.60 -15.87 -16.17
CA GLY A 109 14.67 -17.32 -16.28
C GLY A 109 15.70 -17.97 -15.37
N THR A 110 16.37 -17.20 -14.49
CA THR A 110 17.37 -17.71 -13.55
C THR A 110 16.75 -18.03 -12.18
N GLY A 111 15.81 -18.98 -12.18
CA GLY A 111 15.16 -19.46 -10.96
C GLY A 111 14.25 -20.65 -11.19
N SER A 112 13.88 -21.32 -10.10
CA SER A 112 12.86 -22.38 -10.07
C SER A 112 11.43 -21.83 -10.12
N SER A 113 11.25 -20.55 -9.83
CA SER A 113 9.93 -19.92 -9.74
C SER A 113 9.28 -19.74 -11.11
N SER A 114 8.05 -20.24 -11.26
CA SER A 114 7.25 -20.10 -12.48
C SER A 114 6.33 -18.88 -12.41
N VAL A 115 6.15 -18.20 -13.56
CA VAL A 115 5.11 -17.17 -13.69
C VAL A 115 3.74 -17.85 -13.71
N MET A 116 2.92 -17.58 -12.69
CA MET A 116 1.59 -18.15 -12.54
C MET A 116 0.49 -17.23 -13.02
N TYR A 117 0.66 -15.92 -12.84
CA TYR A 117 -0.30 -14.93 -13.30
C TYR A 117 0.41 -13.83 -14.09
N LEU A 118 -0.25 -13.36 -15.14
CA LEU A 118 0.12 -12.19 -15.91
C LEU A 118 -0.93 -11.13 -15.70
N LEU A 119 -0.46 -9.91 -15.45
CA LEU A 119 -1.33 -8.79 -15.19
C LEU A 119 -1.03 -7.67 -16.14
N ASP A 120 -2.03 -7.33 -16.95
CA ASP A 120 -1.90 -6.34 -17.99
C ASP A 120 -2.76 -5.14 -17.65
N PHE A 121 -2.11 -4.00 -17.41
CA PHE A 121 -2.79 -2.74 -17.16
C PHE A 121 -2.89 -1.95 -18.47
N GLU A 122 -4.01 -1.25 -18.66
CA GLU A 122 -4.15 -0.35 -19.81
C GLU A 122 -3.02 0.69 -19.81
N PRO A 123 -2.40 0.99 -20.98
CA PRO A 123 -1.36 2.01 -21.08
C PRO A 123 -1.84 3.38 -20.59
N LEU A 124 -0.92 4.16 -20.01
CA LEU A 124 -1.24 5.49 -19.46
C LEU A 124 -1.84 6.45 -20.51
N GLU A 125 -1.47 6.28 -21.78
CA GLU A 125 -1.99 7.05 -22.90
C GLU A 125 -3.49 6.82 -23.10
N VAL A 126 -3.92 5.56 -22.99
CA VAL A 126 -5.33 5.17 -23.09
C VAL A 126 -6.10 5.75 -21.91
N ARG A 127 -5.55 5.65 -20.69
CA ARG A 127 -6.17 6.18 -19.48
C ARG A 127 -6.47 7.68 -19.61
N ARG A 128 -5.52 8.48 -20.12
CA ARG A 128 -5.67 9.94 -20.32
C ARG A 128 -6.69 10.32 -21.39
N SER A 129 -6.92 9.46 -22.38
CA SER A 129 -7.86 9.76 -23.48
C SER A 129 -9.33 9.67 -23.07
N LEU A 130 -9.64 8.87 -22.03
CA LEU A 130 -11.00 8.68 -21.52
C LEU A 130 -11.48 9.84 -20.64
N SER A 131 -10.58 10.74 -20.21
CA SER A 131 -10.91 11.91 -19.39
C SER A 131 -11.31 13.14 -20.23
N GLY A 132 -12.11 12.96 -21.29
CA GLY A 132 -12.70 14.06 -22.08
C GLY A 132 -11.72 15.07 -22.72
N PRO A 133 -12.22 15.99 -23.56
CA PRO A 133 -11.39 17.06 -24.12
C PRO A 133 -11.10 18.12 -23.05
N GLU A 134 -10.06 17.90 -22.25
CA GLU A 134 -9.60 18.88 -21.28
C GLU A 134 -8.98 20.10 -22.01
N VAL A 135 -9.55 21.27 -21.75
CA VAL A 135 -9.08 22.57 -22.22
C VAL A 135 -7.60 22.73 -21.88
N ARG A 136 -6.77 23.00 -22.90
CA ARG A 136 -5.30 23.13 -22.94
C ARG A 136 -4.69 24.22 -22.03
N ASN A 137 -5.23 24.48 -20.84
CA ASN A 137 -4.64 25.41 -19.89
C ASN A 137 -3.52 24.73 -19.12
N ARG A 138 -2.29 24.96 -19.61
CA ARG A 138 -0.99 24.72 -18.96
C ARG A 138 -0.96 25.24 -17.52
N ARG A 139 -1.47 24.44 -16.59
CA ARG A 139 -1.02 24.38 -15.19
C ARG A 139 -0.78 22.92 -14.91
N LYS A 140 0.24 22.60 -14.10
CA LYS A 140 0.57 21.25 -13.63
C LYS A 140 -0.65 20.68 -12.89
N SER A 141 -1.65 20.16 -13.60
CA SER A 141 -2.85 19.59 -13.03
C SER A 141 -2.62 18.11 -12.73
N SER A 142 -3.12 17.75 -11.56
CA SER A 142 -3.05 16.48 -10.87
C SER A 142 -3.34 15.26 -11.73
N VAL A 143 -2.53 14.22 -11.56
CA VAL A 143 -2.69 12.83 -12.04
C VAL A 143 -3.97 12.14 -11.46
N GLY A 144 -4.87 12.89 -10.83
CA GLY A 144 -5.88 12.37 -9.91
C GLY A 144 -7.16 11.78 -10.51
N SER A 145 -7.40 11.87 -11.82
CA SER A 145 -8.72 11.56 -12.40
C SER A 145 -8.68 10.52 -13.53
N LEU A 146 -7.87 9.48 -13.41
CA LEU A 146 -7.83 8.42 -14.42
C LEU A 146 -8.41 7.12 -13.86
N VAL A 147 -9.44 6.59 -14.54
CA VAL A 147 -9.85 5.19 -14.36
C VAL A 147 -8.68 4.32 -14.80
N THR A 148 -8.30 3.35 -13.97
CA THR A 148 -7.28 2.36 -14.34
C THR A 148 -7.97 1.01 -14.52
N LYS A 149 -7.78 0.38 -15.67
CA LYS A 149 -8.22 -0.99 -15.91
C LYS A 149 -7.02 -1.93 -16.01
N ALA A 150 -7.21 -3.15 -15.58
CA ALA A 150 -6.27 -4.24 -15.72
C ALA A 150 -7.00 -5.56 -15.95
N THR A 151 -6.29 -6.54 -16.48
CA THR A 151 -6.72 -7.93 -16.55
C THR A 151 -5.73 -8.78 -15.77
N VAL A 152 -6.25 -9.76 -15.02
CA VAL A 152 -5.49 -10.78 -14.32
C VAL A 152 -5.73 -12.09 -15.04
N GLN A 153 -4.69 -12.63 -15.64
CA GLN A 153 -4.76 -13.87 -16.40
C GLN A 153 -3.91 -14.95 -15.75
N ARG A 154 -4.50 -16.11 -15.45
CA ARG A 154 -3.75 -17.27 -15.02
C ARG A 154 -3.02 -17.89 -16.21
N ARG A 155 -1.72 -18.10 -16.08
CA ARG A 155 -0.92 -18.79 -17.09
C ARG A 155 -1.20 -20.29 -17.02
N MET A 156 -1.69 -20.85 -18.12
CA MET A 156 -1.87 -22.30 -18.29
C MET A 156 -0.98 -22.78 -19.44
N LEU A 157 -0.42 -23.98 -19.34
CA LEU A 157 0.35 -24.59 -20.44
C LEU A 157 -0.55 -24.99 -21.62
N TYR A 158 -1.81 -25.31 -21.32
CA TYR A 158 -2.80 -25.76 -22.29
C TYR A 158 -4.17 -25.14 -21.97
N GLY A 159 -4.86 -24.63 -22.98
CA GLY A 159 -6.19 -24.02 -22.86
C GLY A 159 -6.20 -22.52 -22.57
N ALA A 160 -7.38 -21.92 -22.66
CA ALA A 160 -7.60 -20.55 -22.21
C ALA A 160 -7.51 -20.52 -20.68
N GLY A 161 -6.61 -19.69 -20.14
CA GLY A 161 -6.52 -19.47 -18.71
C GLY A 161 -7.75 -18.73 -18.17
N VAL A 162 -7.91 -18.76 -16.85
CA VAL A 162 -8.87 -17.90 -16.15
C VAL A 162 -8.46 -16.44 -16.36
N GLU A 163 -9.44 -15.59 -16.66
CA GLU A 163 -9.27 -14.16 -16.80
C GLU A 163 -10.24 -13.41 -15.89
N VAL A 164 -9.72 -12.42 -15.16
CA VAL A 164 -10.49 -11.56 -14.28
C VAL A 164 -10.15 -10.10 -14.58
N GLY A 165 -11.15 -9.31 -14.94
CA GLY A 165 -11.00 -7.86 -15.11
C GLY A 165 -10.93 -7.13 -13.77
N LEU A 166 -10.16 -6.06 -13.72
CA LEU A 166 -10.03 -5.15 -12.58
C LEU A 166 -10.22 -3.72 -13.07
N THR A 167 -11.15 -2.98 -12.46
CA THR A 167 -11.36 -1.56 -12.72
C THR A 167 -11.20 -0.77 -11.43
N ILE A 168 -10.28 0.18 -11.42
CA ILE A 168 -10.00 1.07 -10.30
C ILE A 168 -10.54 2.46 -10.66
N PRO A 169 -11.65 2.92 -10.06
CA PRO A 169 -12.19 4.25 -10.34
C PRO A 169 -11.19 5.35 -9.96
N PRO A 170 -11.31 6.56 -10.54
CA PRO A 170 -10.49 7.69 -10.13
C PRO A 170 -10.67 7.96 -8.63
N LEU A 171 -9.67 8.59 -8.02
CA LEU A 171 -9.84 9.07 -6.66
C LEU A 171 -10.77 10.28 -6.66
N PRO A 172 -11.51 10.50 -5.56
CA PRO A 172 -12.05 11.82 -5.26
C PRO A 172 -10.93 12.88 -5.37
N LEU A 173 -11.30 14.12 -5.64
CA LEU A 173 -10.36 15.24 -5.86
C LEU A 173 -9.18 15.26 -4.87
N PRO A 174 -8.00 15.77 -5.28
CA PRO A 174 -6.85 15.87 -4.38
C PRO A 174 -7.23 16.55 -3.05
N GLY A 175 -7.08 15.82 -1.94
CA GLY A 175 -7.40 16.32 -0.60
C GLY A 175 -8.69 15.77 0.02
N THR A 176 -9.58 15.17 -0.77
CA THR A 176 -10.71 14.38 -0.26
C THR A 176 -10.22 13.05 0.28
N THR A 177 -10.66 12.71 1.49
CA THR A 177 -10.42 11.42 2.12
C THR A 177 -11.41 10.39 1.59
N LEU A 178 -10.99 9.13 1.49
CA LEU A 178 -11.88 8.03 1.15
C LEU A 178 -12.92 7.84 2.26
N GLU A 179 -14.20 7.82 1.94
CA GLU A 179 -15.28 7.67 2.91
C GLU A 179 -15.67 6.19 3.07
N ASP A 180 -16.28 5.84 4.20
CA ASP A 180 -16.89 4.51 4.37
C ASP A 180 -17.91 4.26 3.25
N GLY A 181 -17.93 3.04 2.72
CA GLY A 181 -18.81 2.67 1.61
C GLY A 181 -18.28 3.06 0.23
N THR A 182 -17.11 3.71 0.12
CA THR A 182 -16.54 4.04 -1.20
C THR A 182 -16.07 2.78 -1.93
N VAL A 183 -16.38 2.68 -3.23
CA VAL A 183 -15.88 1.59 -4.08
C VAL A 183 -14.40 1.79 -4.38
N ALA A 184 -13.54 0.97 -3.78
CA ALA A 184 -12.11 0.91 -4.03
C ALA A 184 -11.79 0.42 -5.44
N CYS A 185 -12.41 -0.68 -5.86
CA CYS A 185 -12.27 -1.22 -7.20
C CYS A 185 -13.47 -2.10 -7.53
N ILE A 186 -13.59 -2.46 -8.81
CA ILE A 186 -14.63 -3.34 -9.34
C ILE A 186 -13.90 -4.49 -10.03
N ILE A 187 -14.26 -5.70 -9.67
CA ILE A 187 -13.71 -6.93 -10.24
C ILE A 187 -14.74 -7.53 -11.18
N SER A 188 -14.32 -8.07 -12.32
CA SER A 188 -15.18 -8.59 -13.37
C SER A 188 -14.68 -9.96 -13.83
N PRO A 189 -15.08 -11.05 -13.17
CA PRO A 189 -14.70 -12.41 -13.55
C PRO A 189 -15.24 -12.72 -14.94
N ALA A 190 -14.45 -13.37 -15.81
CA ALA A 190 -14.90 -13.70 -17.16
C ALA A 190 -16.03 -14.76 -17.16
N SER A 191 -16.11 -15.61 -16.13
CA SER A 191 -17.18 -16.61 -16.02
C SER A 191 -18.52 -16.02 -15.55
N MET A 192 -18.50 -14.81 -14.99
CA MET A 192 -19.65 -14.17 -14.38
C MET A 192 -20.13 -12.98 -15.22
N THR A 193 -21.45 -12.82 -15.34
CA THR A 193 -22.03 -11.60 -15.95
C THR A 193 -22.10 -10.43 -14.97
N MET A 194 -21.75 -10.65 -13.70
CA MET A 194 -21.85 -9.68 -12.62
C MET A 194 -20.49 -9.10 -12.27
N THR A 195 -20.49 -7.83 -11.88
CA THR A 195 -19.31 -7.15 -11.35
C THR A 195 -19.32 -7.17 -9.83
N ILE A 196 -18.16 -7.36 -9.22
CA ILE A 196 -18.00 -7.45 -7.78
C ILE A 196 -17.35 -6.15 -7.27
N PRO A 197 -18.10 -5.25 -6.61
CA PRO A 197 -17.53 -4.06 -6.02
C PRO A 197 -16.73 -4.42 -4.75
N VAL A 198 -15.53 -3.86 -4.63
CA VAL A 198 -14.73 -3.88 -3.42
C VAL A 198 -14.92 -2.55 -2.70
N VAL A 199 -15.49 -2.59 -1.51
CA VAL A 199 -15.96 -1.43 -0.75
C VAL A 199 -15.07 -1.18 0.46
N THR A 200 -14.75 0.07 0.76
CA THR A 200 -13.88 0.44 1.87
C THR A 200 -14.63 0.72 3.18
N SER A 201 -14.01 0.36 4.30
CA SER A 201 -14.42 0.81 5.64
C SER A 201 -13.22 1.15 6.53
N PHE A 202 -13.44 1.91 7.62
CA PHE A 202 -12.39 2.36 8.55
C PHE A 202 -12.65 1.98 10.03
N PRO A 203 -12.78 0.69 10.37
CA PRO A 203 -13.08 0.28 11.75
C PRO A 203 -11.88 0.37 12.70
N VAL A 204 -10.65 0.37 12.16
CA VAL A 204 -9.43 0.43 12.97
C VAL A 204 -9.01 1.88 13.19
N THR A 205 -8.59 2.18 14.42
CA THR A 205 -8.09 3.52 14.75
C THR A 205 -6.87 3.87 13.88
N PRO A 206 -6.78 5.11 13.36
CA PRO A 206 -5.63 5.51 12.56
C PRO A 206 -4.30 5.37 13.31
N THR A 207 -3.29 4.79 12.65
CA THR A 207 -1.94 4.72 13.19
C THR A 207 -1.25 6.07 13.03
N ILE A 208 -0.89 6.69 14.16
CA ILE A 208 -0.21 7.98 14.19
C ILE A 208 1.29 7.77 14.44
N SER A 209 2.13 8.33 13.57
CA SER A 209 3.58 8.34 13.74
C SER A 209 4.17 9.73 13.49
N LYS A 210 5.47 9.89 13.74
CA LYS A 210 6.23 11.11 13.40
C LYS A 210 6.19 11.43 11.91
N PHE A 211 5.95 10.42 11.07
CA PHE A 211 5.96 10.52 9.62
C PHE A 211 4.57 10.74 9.01
N GLY A 212 3.50 10.69 9.82
CA GLY A 212 2.14 10.93 9.37
C GLY A 212 1.11 10.04 10.04
N SER A 213 -0.13 10.10 9.56
CA SER A 213 -1.23 9.24 9.99
C SER A 213 -1.64 8.30 8.86
N SER A 214 -1.95 7.04 9.17
CA SER A 214 -2.52 6.06 8.25
C SER A 214 -3.86 5.60 8.78
N ARG A 215 -4.90 5.57 7.94
CA ARG A 215 -6.28 5.29 8.38
C ARG A 215 -6.64 3.81 8.44
N ASN A 216 -5.77 2.93 7.95
CA ASN A 216 -5.92 1.47 8.05
C ASN A 216 -7.25 0.96 7.45
N PRO A 217 -7.55 1.20 6.16
CA PRO A 217 -8.80 0.78 5.54
C PRO A 217 -8.92 -0.73 5.49
N TRP A 218 -10.14 -1.22 5.73
CA TRP A 218 -10.59 -2.56 5.38
C TRP A 218 -11.31 -2.52 4.04
N PHE A 219 -11.34 -3.67 3.35
CA PHE A 219 -11.96 -3.78 2.04
C PHE A 219 -12.82 -5.03 1.94
N THR A 220 -14.12 -4.85 1.76
CA THR A 220 -15.12 -5.93 1.73
C THR A 220 -15.62 -6.15 0.31
N PHE A 221 -15.84 -7.40 -0.07
CA PHE A 221 -16.49 -7.76 -1.33
C PHE A 221 -17.21 -9.10 -1.19
N THR A 222 -18.28 -9.28 -1.97
CA THR A 222 -19.06 -10.52 -1.95
C THR A 222 -18.94 -11.19 -3.31
N VAL A 223 -18.48 -12.44 -3.30
CA VAL A 223 -18.36 -13.27 -4.51
C VAL A 223 -19.69 -14.02 -4.66
N PRO A 224 -20.49 -13.72 -5.71
CA PRO A 224 -21.67 -14.49 -6.01
C PRO A 224 -21.24 -15.88 -6.46
N SER A 225 -21.77 -16.93 -5.83
CA SER A 225 -21.53 -18.29 -6.30
C SER A 225 -22.60 -18.70 -7.31
N LEU A 226 -22.21 -19.47 -8.32
CA LEU A 226 -23.14 -20.07 -9.28
C LEU A 226 -23.85 -21.31 -8.72
N LEU A 227 -23.31 -21.94 -7.64
CA LEU A 227 -23.79 -23.22 -7.09
C LEU A 227 -23.84 -23.29 -5.56
N ASP A 228 -23.11 -22.45 -4.82
CA ASP A 228 -23.04 -22.41 -3.34
C ASP A 228 -23.71 -21.14 -2.77
N GLU A 229 -23.66 -20.97 -1.44
CA GLU A 229 -23.94 -19.71 -0.75
C GLU A 229 -22.92 -18.61 -1.15
N GLU A 230 -23.37 -17.35 -1.18
CA GLU A 230 -22.52 -16.20 -1.47
C GLU A 230 -21.41 -16.07 -0.42
N ARG A 231 -20.17 -15.82 -0.84
CA ARG A 231 -19.03 -15.69 0.08
C ARG A 231 -18.66 -14.24 0.23
N THR A 232 -18.72 -13.72 1.46
CA THR A 232 -18.25 -12.37 1.76
C THR A 232 -16.81 -12.44 2.25
N LEU A 233 -15.91 -11.77 1.54
CA LEU A 233 -14.50 -11.71 1.84
C LEU A 233 -14.10 -10.29 2.25
N GLN A 234 -13.14 -10.19 3.18
CA GLN A 234 -12.67 -8.89 3.67
C GLN A 234 -11.16 -8.87 3.89
N TRP A 235 -10.49 -7.93 3.23
CA TRP A 235 -9.10 -7.58 3.55
C TRP A 235 -9.08 -6.69 4.79
N GLN A 236 -8.47 -7.20 5.86
CA GLN A 236 -8.29 -6.48 7.12
C GLN A 236 -6.82 -6.15 7.36
N ILE A 237 -6.59 -5.04 8.04
CA ILE A 237 -5.28 -4.63 8.54
C ILE A 237 -5.34 -4.41 10.05
N HIS A 238 -4.37 -4.96 10.77
CA HIS A 238 -4.24 -4.91 12.23
C HIS A 238 -2.79 -4.58 12.60
N PRO A 239 -2.37 -3.30 12.52
CA PRO A 239 -0.96 -2.94 12.62
C PRO A 239 -0.32 -3.27 13.97
N THR A 240 -1.13 -3.33 15.04
CA THR A 240 -0.67 -3.59 16.41
C THR A 240 -0.56 -5.09 16.66
N GLU A 241 -1.56 -5.85 16.23
CA GLU A 241 -1.77 -7.26 16.54
C GLU A 241 -1.05 -8.18 15.54
N LEU A 242 -1.22 -7.91 14.24
CA LEU A 242 -0.70 -8.76 13.16
C LEU A 242 0.57 -8.20 12.50
N GLY A 243 0.97 -7.01 12.91
CA GLY A 243 2.14 -6.32 12.39
C GLY A 243 1.82 -5.34 11.26
N MET A 244 2.77 -4.44 11.04
CA MET A 244 2.66 -3.41 10.01
C MET A 244 2.86 -4.03 8.63
N LEU A 245 2.30 -3.41 7.60
CA LEU A 245 2.48 -3.82 6.20
C LEU A 245 1.82 -5.16 5.82
N ARG A 246 0.88 -5.65 6.65
CA ARG A 246 0.16 -6.89 6.44
C ARG A 246 -1.32 -6.62 6.18
N TYR A 247 -1.84 -7.21 5.10
CA TYR A 247 -3.27 -7.40 4.87
C TYR A 247 -3.61 -8.88 5.07
N THR A 248 -4.70 -9.15 5.77
CA THR A 248 -5.21 -10.51 6.01
C THR A 248 -6.61 -10.61 5.43
N LEU A 249 -6.82 -11.50 4.48
CA LEU A 249 -8.12 -11.78 3.89
C LEU A 249 -8.84 -12.80 4.77
N ILE A 250 -10.03 -12.44 5.26
CA ILE A 250 -10.92 -13.37 5.97
C ILE A 250 -12.21 -13.59 5.19
N GLU A 251 -12.82 -14.76 5.38
CA GLU A 251 -14.20 -15.03 4.99
C GLU A 251 -15.13 -14.71 6.14
N ILE A 252 -16.15 -13.89 5.89
CA ILE A 252 -17.16 -13.50 6.87
C ILE A 252 -18.32 -14.52 6.75
N PRO A 253 -18.55 -15.36 7.78
CA PRO A 253 -19.66 -16.30 7.77
C PRO A 253 -21.00 -15.57 7.61
N GLN A 254 -21.88 -16.12 6.77
CA GLN A 254 -23.26 -15.65 6.74
C GLN A 254 -23.95 -16.10 8.02
N VAL A 255 -24.35 -15.16 8.88
CA VAL A 255 -25.19 -15.49 10.03
C VAL A 255 -26.59 -15.74 9.50
N THR A 256 -26.94 -16.99 9.20
CA THR A 256 -28.32 -17.34 8.85
C THR A 256 -29.22 -17.06 10.06
N PRO A 257 -30.27 -16.23 9.96
CA PRO A 257 -31.10 -15.80 11.09
C PRO A 257 -32.03 -16.91 11.66
N VAL A 258 -31.76 -18.19 11.38
CA VAL A 258 -32.71 -19.30 11.59
C VAL A 258 -32.86 -19.71 13.07
N ASN A 259 -32.00 -19.24 13.98
CA ASN A 259 -32.11 -19.60 15.41
C ASN A 259 -32.23 -18.42 16.39
N VAL A 260 -32.48 -17.20 15.92
CA VAL A 260 -32.84 -16.09 16.83
C VAL A 260 -34.34 -16.15 17.13
N LYS A 261 -34.77 -17.19 17.85
CA LYS A 261 -36.10 -17.22 18.48
C LYS A 261 -35.94 -17.13 20.00
N ALA A 262 -36.63 -16.12 20.55
CA ALA A 262 -37.03 -15.97 21.94
C ALA A 262 -35.97 -15.48 22.93
N SER A 263 -35.50 -14.25 22.75
CA SER A 263 -35.28 -13.36 23.91
C SER A 263 -35.63 -11.94 23.49
N GLY A 264 -36.85 -11.51 23.84
CA GLY A 264 -37.27 -10.13 23.63
C GLY A 264 -36.43 -9.22 24.52
N ASN A 265 -35.82 -8.20 23.91
CA ASN A 265 -34.95 -7.18 24.50
C ASN A 265 -33.46 -7.55 24.62
N ALA A 266 -32.78 -7.68 23.48
CA ALA A 266 -31.35 -7.43 23.40
C ALA A 266 -31.04 -6.85 22.01
N GLU A 267 -30.31 -5.73 21.97
CA GLU A 267 -29.60 -5.30 20.76
C GLU A 267 -28.86 -6.53 20.21
N GLU A 268 -29.12 -6.92 18.96
CA GLU A 268 -28.40 -8.04 18.37
C GLU A 268 -26.91 -7.74 18.49
N PRO A 269 -26.11 -8.60 19.14
CA PRO A 269 -24.68 -8.37 19.23
C PRO A 269 -24.14 -8.40 17.81
N GLU A 270 -23.66 -7.25 17.33
CA GLU A 270 -22.97 -7.14 16.05
C GLU A 270 -21.72 -8.01 16.13
N VAL A 271 -21.81 -9.24 15.62
CA VAL A 271 -20.68 -10.19 15.62
C VAL A 271 -19.65 -9.67 14.63
N SER A 272 -18.66 -8.96 15.14
CA SER A 272 -17.52 -8.49 14.35
C SER A 272 -16.46 -9.60 14.26
N PHE A 273 -16.21 -10.06 13.04
CA PHE A 273 -15.13 -11.03 12.78
C PHE A 273 -13.82 -10.26 12.58
N SER A 274 -12.81 -10.59 13.37
CA SER A 274 -11.49 -9.94 13.33
C SER A 274 -10.40 -10.97 13.07
N ALA A 275 -9.55 -10.69 12.08
CA ALA A 275 -8.37 -11.49 11.77
C ALA A 275 -7.30 -11.47 12.88
N ALA A 276 -7.38 -10.50 13.80
CA ALA A 276 -6.51 -10.45 14.98
C ALA A 276 -6.97 -11.38 16.10
N ASP A 277 -8.21 -11.86 16.05
CA ASP A 277 -8.75 -12.80 17.02
C ASP A 277 -8.33 -14.24 16.66
N PRO A 278 -7.61 -14.95 17.56
CA PRO A 278 -7.24 -16.35 17.34
C PRO A 278 -8.42 -17.28 17.04
N GLU A 279 -9.63 -16.99 17.56
CA GLU A 279 -10.81 -17.82 17.30
C GLU A 279 -11.21 -17.82 15.81
N ASN A 280 -10.86 -16.74 15.10
CA ASN A 280 -11.17 -16.55 13.68
C ASN A 280 -10.04 -17.01 12.74
N GLU A 281 -8.99 -17.68 13.24
CA GLU A 281 -7.87 -18.15 12.40
C GLU A 281 -8.36 -19.03 11.23
N HIS A 282 -9.35 -19.88 11.49
CA HIS A 282 -9.96 -20.77 10.51
C HIS A 282 -10.73 -20.04 9.40
N LEU A 283 -11.01 -18.75 9.56
CA LEU A 283 -11.64 -17.88 8.56
C LEU A 283 -10.61 -17.20 7.65
N ILE A 284 -9.31 -17.26 7.98
CA ILE A 284 -8.27 -16.62 7.17
C ILE A 284 -8.07 -17.40 5.87
N ARG A 285 -8.22 -16.70 4.75
CA ARG A 285 -8.13 -17.23 3.38
C ARG A 285 -6.81 -16.87 2.69
N ALA A 286 -6.25 -15.71 3.00
CA ALA A 286 -4.97 -15.28 2.46
C ALA A 286 -4.28 -14.26 3.37
N ILE A 287 -2.96 -14.16 3.25
CA ILE A 287 -2.16 -13.11 3.90
C ILE A 287 -1.24 -12.48 2.86
N TYR A 288 -1.35 -11.17 2.68
CA TYR A 288 -0.36 -10.37 1.95
C TYR A 288 0.55 -9.64 2.93
N HIS A 289 1.86 -9.73 2.73
CA HIS A 289 2.83 -8.91 3.43
C HIS A 289 3.73 -8.16 2.45
N ASN A 290 3.75 -6.83 2.56
CA ASN A 290 4.59 -5.96 1.73
C ASN A 290 6.05 -5.97 2.20
N VAL A 291 7.00 -6.07 1.27
CA VAL A 291 8.42 -5.83 1.50
C VAL A 291 8.61 -4.37 1.89
N GLY A 292 9.45 -4.13 2.89
CA GLY A 292 9.93 -2.79 3.21
C GLY A 292 10.04 -2.53 4.69
N LEU A 293 10.65 -1.39 5.00
CA LEU A 293 10.71 -0.81 6.32
C LEU A 293 9.80 0.40 6.31
N GLY A 294 8.61 0.26 6.89
CA GLY A 294 7.60 1.31 6.84
C GLY A 294 6.58 1.17 7.95
N PHE A 295 5.94 2.28 8.26
CA PHE A 295 4.86 2.34 9.24
C PHE A 295 3.47 2.30 8.57
N SER A 296 3.40 2.22 7.24
CA SER A 296 2.15 2.16 6.49
C SER A 296 2.36 1.54 5.10
N LEU A 297 1.26 1.02 4.54
CA LEU A 297 1.15 0.52 3.18
C LEU A 297 1.00 1.64 2.13
N SER A 298 0.87 2.90 2.55
CA SER A 298 0.90 4.07 1.67
C SER A 298 2.32 4.39 1.16
N GLN A 299 2.95 3.40 0.54
CA GLN A 299 4.26 3.50 -0.10
C GLN A 299 4.11 3.85 -1.58
N PRO A 300 5.12 4.46 -2.24
CA PRO A 300 5.03 4.80 -3.66
C PRO A 300 5.01 3.58 -4.59
N PHE A 301 5.35 2.40 -4.08
CA PHE A 301 5.28 1.12 -4.77
C PHE A 301 4.82 0.04 -3.79
N SER A 302 4.42 -1.11 -4.32
CA SER A 302 4.14 -2.31 -3.54
C SER A 302 4.93 -3.48 -4.10
N GLU A 303 5.44 -4.32 -3.22
CA GLU A 303 6.19 -5.54 -3.51
C GLU A 303 5.93 -6.47 -2.34
N GLY A 304 5.67 -7.76 -2.53
CA GLY A 304 5.29 -8.59 -1.38
C GLY A 304 5.15 -10.07 -1.65
N ALA A 305 4.83 -10.80 -0.57
CA ALA A 305 4.39 -12.18 -0.63
C ALA A 305 2.89 -12.25 -0.33
N LEU A 306 2.16 -12.99 -1.16
CA LEU A 306 0.79 -13.40 -0.93
C LEU A 306 0.79 -14.90 -0.62
N LEU A 307 0.43 -15.25 0.61
CA LEU A 307 0.17 -16.62 1.02
C LEU A 307 -1.31 -16.89 0.85
N ILE A 308 -1.65 -18.02 0.23
CA ILE A 308 -3.01 -18.37 -0.14
C ILE A 308 -3.26 -19.84 0.16
N GLN A 309 -4.51 -20.20 0.45
CA GLN A 309 -4.89 -21.61 0.57
C GLN A 309 -4.75 -22.34 -0.76
N ASN A 310 -4.39 -23.63 -0.70
CA ASN A 310 -4.12 -24.46 -1.87
C ASN A 310 -5.37 -25.00 -2.58
N ASP A 311 -6.52 -24.93 -1.93
CA ASP A 311 -7.78 -25.55 -2.35
C ASP A 311 -8.72 -24.60 -3.11
N PHE A 312 -8.28 -23.37 -3.38
CA PHE A 312 -9.07 -22.44 -4.16
C PHE A 312 -9.13 -22.86 -5.62
N ASP A 313 -10.32 -22.66 -6.19
CA ASP A 313 -10.46 -22.73 -7.62
C ASP A 313 -9.62 -21.60 -8.27
N PRO A 314 -9.14 -21.81 -9.50
CA PRO A 314 -8.28 -20.85 -10.18
C PRO A 314 -8.91 -19.46 -10.38
N GLU A 315 -10.24 -19.37 -10.40
CA GLU A 315 -10.97 -18.12 -10.55
C GLU A 315 -11.03 -17.35 -9.24
N LEU A 316 -11.30 -18.01 -8.12
CA LEU A 316 -11.21 -17.40 -6.80
C LEU A 316 -9.80 -16.91 -6.48
N GLU A 317 -8.76 -17.63 -6.88
CA GLU A 317 -7.38 -17.14 -6.74
C GLU A 317 -7.13 -15.87 -7.55
N ALA A 318 -7.59 -15.83 -8.81
CA ALA A 318 -7.45 -14.65 -9.67
C ALA A 318 -8.26 -13.46 -9.12
N LEU A 319 -9.44 -13.71 -8.55
CA LEU A 319 -10.27 -12.75 -7.81
C LEU A 319 -9.53 -12.17 -6.60
N ILE A 320 -8.94 -13.02 -5.77
CA ILE A 320 -8.14 -12.62 -4.59
C ILE A 320 -6.97 -11.76 -5.04
N LEU A 321 -6.26 -12.14 -6.10
CA LEU A 321 -5.14 -11.36 -6.63
C LEU A 321 -5.59 -10.00 -7.20
N ALA A 322 -6.69 -9.97 -7.97
CA ALA A 322 -7.28 -8.74 -8.50
C ALA A 322 -7.71 -7.78 -7.37
N SER A 323 -8.40 -8.32 -6.35
CA SER A 323 -8.83 -7.54 -5.18
C SER A 323 -7.64 -6.96 -4.43
N LEU A 324 -6.60 -7.76 -4.18
CA LEU A 324 -5.37 -7.32 -3.52
C LEU A 324 -4.73 -6.15 -4.27
N LEU A 325 -4.67 -6.18 -5.59
CA LEU A 325 -4.05 -5.11 -6.37
C LEU A 325 -4.87 -3.82 -6.35
N GLY A 326 -6.20 -3.94 -6.39
CA GLY A 326 -7.11 -2.82 -6.15
C GLY A 326 -6.88 -2.21 -4.75
N VAL A 327 -6.78 -3.05 -3.73
CA VAL A 327 -6.47 -2.66 -2.34
C VAL A 327 -5.13 -1.93 -2.25
N LEU A 328 -4.06 -2.50 -2.79
CA LEU A 328 -2.73 -1.90 -2.76
C LEU A 328 -2.71 -0.58 -3.51
N TRP A 329 -3.37 -0.50 -4.68
CA TRP A 329 -3.49 0.75 -5.42
C TRP A 329 -4.17 1.86 -4.60
N ARG A 330 -5.22 1.51 -3.84
CA ARG A 330 -5.89 2.48 -2.95
C ARG A 330 -5.02 2.85 -1.77
N ALA A 331 -4.41 1.88 -1.10
CA ALA A 331 -3.54 2.12 0.04
C ALA A 331 -2.38 3.07 -0.32
N ARG A 332 -1.76 2.93 -1.50
CA ARG A 332 -0.68 3.83 -1.97
C ARG A 332 -1.12 5.29 -2.09
N ASN A 333 -2.35 5.53 -2.51
CA ASN A 333 -2.87 6.86 -2.74
C ASN A 333 -3.52 7.50 -1.49
N GLU A 334 -3.66 6.74 -0.41
CA GLU A 334 -4.06 7.28 0.87
C GLU A 334 -2.87 7.98 1.52
N GLU A 335 -2.47 9.13 0.95
CA GLU A 335 -1.32 9.89 1.41
C GLU A 335 -1.48 10.29 2.88
N SER A 336 -0.49 9.94 3.68
CA SER A 336 -0.32 10.50 5.01
C SER A 336 0.00 11.99 4.85
N LYS A 337 -1.00 12.87 5.05
CA LYS A 337 -0.78 14.32 5.10
C LYS A 337 0.33 14.60 6.13
N VAL A 338 1.53 14.94 5.66
CA VAL A 338 2.61 15.40 6.53
C VAL A 338 2.07 16.63 7.27
N ARG A 339 2.10 16.61 8.61
CA ARG A 339 1.69 17.76 9.43
C ARG A 339 2.52 18.97 9.04
N LYS A 340 1.97 19.79 8.15
CA LYS A 340 2.59 21.03 7.70
C LYS A 340 2.33 22.09 8.76
N GLY A 341 3.06 22.03 9.87
CA GLY A 341 2.93 23.04 10.92
C GLY A 341 3.35 22.59 12.31
N SER A 342 4.64 22.47 12.56
CA SER A 342 5.19 23.01 13.81
C SER A 342 5.97 24.26 13.42
N LYS A 343 5.25 25.37 13.26
CA LYS A 343 5.85 26.69 13.33
C LYS A 343 6.36 26.77 14.77
N SER A 344 7.67 26.56 14.96
CA SER A 344 8.29 26.77 16.26
C SER A 344 7.93 28.19 16.67
N ASP A 345 7.14 28.32 17.74
CA ASP A 345 6.97 29.58 18.42
C ASP A 345 8.36 30.12 18.72
N SER A 346 8.75 31.14 17.97
CA SER A 346 9.93 31.93 18.27
C SER A 346 9.69 32.55 19.63
N SER A 347 10.30 31.93 20.63
CA SER A 347 10.54 32.45 21.96
C SER A 347 10.59 33.98 21.95
N GLY A 348 9.59 34.58 22.60
CA GLY A 348 9.60 36.00 22.92
C GLY A 348 10.90 36.33 23.65
N LYS A 349 11.70 37.22 23.07
CA LYS A 349 12.78 37.89 23.81
C LYS A 349 12.11 38.83 24.81
N PRO A 350 12.36 38.73 26.13
CA PRO A 350 11.91 39.75 27.06
C PRO A 350 12.73 41.03 26.83
N ALA A 351 12.03 42.14 26.66
CA ALA A 351 12.61 43.47 26.62
C ALA A 351 13.30 43.77 27.97
N ARG A 352 14.64 43.78 27.98
CA ARG A 352 15.42 44.29 29.11
C ARG A 352 15.45 45.81 29.04
N LYS A 353 14.75 46.43 29.99
CA LYS A 353 14.97 47.81 30.45
C LYS A 353 16.43 47.96 30.88
N GLY A 354 17.11 48.95 30.32
CA GLY A 354 18.42 49.42 30.75
C GLY A 354 18.50 50.91 30.49
N SER A 355 18.25 51.69 31.52
CA SER A 355 18.65 53.09 31.65
C SER A 355 20.17 53.18 31.81
N VAL A 356 20.81 54.18 31.22
CA VAL A 356 21.83 55.07 31.84
C VAL A 356 22.11 56.20 30.85
N ASP A 357 22.36 57.36 31.45
CA ASP A 357 22.42 58.74 31.00
C ASP A 357 23.57 59.19 30.08
N GLU A 358 23.28 60.35 29.49
CA GLU A 358 24.12 61.53 29.15
C GLU A 358 25.28 61.46 28.14
N GLY A 359 25.29 62.45 27.22
CA GLY A 359 26.42 62.76 26.35
C GLY A 359 26.08 63.60 25.12
N GLU A 360 25.82 64.89 25.35
CA GLU A 360 25.60 65.98 24.39
C GLU A 360 26.79 66.25 23.45
N ALA A 361 26.54 66.45 22.13
CA ALA A 361 27.30 67.36 21.24
C ALA A 361 26.74 67.41 19.78
N THR A 362 26.07 68.53 19.49
CA THR A 362 26.17 69.41 18.30
C THR A 362 26.72 68.92 16.94
N GLY A 363 25.98 69.22 15.86
CA GLY A 363 26.58 69.51 14.53
C GLY A 363 25.73 69.16 13.28
N PRO A 364 25.38 70.13 12.41
CA PRO A 364 24.47 69.91 11.28
C PRO A 364 25.19 69.73 9.92
N GLY A 365 24.55 69.02 8.98
CA GLY A 365 24.69 69.36 7.57
C GLY A 365 24.54 68.25 6.51
N LYS A 366 23.84 68.68 5.44
CA LYS A 366 24.01 68.33 4.00
C LYS A 366 23.11 67.25 3.38
N LYS A 367 22.00 67.77 2.83
CA LYS A 367 21.48 67.65 1.45
C LYS A 367 22.18 66.68 0.47
N LYS A 368 21.38 65.87 -0.23
CA LYS A 368 21.35 65.58 -1.70
C LYS A 368 20.26 64.50 -1.92
N LEU A 369 19.11 64.71 -2.57
CA LEU A 369 18.79 65.09 -3.96
C LEU A 369 19.34 64.09 -5.01
N PHE A 370 18.48 63.26 -5.64
CA PHE A 370 18.24 63.24 -7.11
C PHE A 370 17.27 62.12 -7.60
N ARG A 371 16.30 62.55 -8.45
CA ARG A 371 15.66 61.96 -9.68
C ARG A 371 15.33 60.45 -9.73
N LYS A 372 14.11 59.96 -10.03
CA LYS A 372 13.10 60.20 -11.11
C LYS A 372 13.60 59.94 -12.54
N ILE A 373 12.97 58.98 -13.26
CA ILE A 373 12.59 58.88 -14.71
C ILE A 373 12.48 57.37 -15.07
N LEU A 374 11.30 56.79 -15.32
CA LEU A 374 10.43 56.76 -16.52
C LEU A 374 11.05 56.05 -17.76
N GLY A 375 10.31 55.10 -18.33
CA GLY A 375 10.63 54.52 -19.65
C GLY A 375 9.64 53.44 -20.08
N LYS A 376 8.50 53.88 -20.64
CA LYS A 376 7.62 53.09 -21.50
C LYS A 376 8.36 52.68 -22.78
N LYS A 377 8.06 51.51 -23.31
CA LYS A 377 7.57 51.36 -24.69
C LYS A 377 6.56 50.22 -24.72
#